data_AF-A0A961G620-F1
#
_entry.id   AF-A0A961G620-F1
#
_cell.length_a   1.000
_cell.length_b   1.000
_cell.length_c   1.000
_cell.angle_alpha   90.00
_cell.angle_beta   90.00
_cell.angle_gamma   90.00
#
_symmetry.space_group_name_H-M   'P 1'
#
loop_
_entity.id
_entity.type
_entity.pdbx_description
1 polymer ?
#
loop_
_entity_poly.entity_id
_entity_poly.type
_entity_poly.pdbx_seq_one_letter_code
_entity_poly.pdbx_strand_id
1 'polypeptide(L)'
;GARNDVQSIFYVTVGTGIGGAYADRTNGVHHGSGHTEIGHVPLTRVPGDEAPSVCPYHDHCAEGLTSGPARNSRPEDHPVDVTTATTAYLGQLTASITYAFAPDRIVLGGGVMGSPELVDRVRICTREALNNYSTNGSVTSAIDLYIARAALGQGAGLTGAGLLALSMA
;
A
#
# COMPACT_ATOMS: atom_id res chain seq x y z
N GLY A 1 -8.88 12.48 3.34
CA GLY A 1 -7.93 11.34 3.34
C GLY A 1 -8.41 10.32 4.33
N ALA A 2 -8.28 10.61 5.63
CA ALA A 2 -9.22 10.14 6.64
C ALA A 2 -10.43 11.08 6.62
N ARG A 3 -11.65 10.55 6.63
CA ARG A 3 -12.85 11.32 6.97
C ARG A 3 -13.06 11.12 8.48
N ASN A 4 -13.79 12.00 9.16
CA ASN A 4 -14.12 11.83 10.59
C ASN A 4 -15.04 10.62 10.87
N ASP A 5 -15.26 9.74 9.90
CA ASP A 5 -16.10 8.54 9.95
C ASP A 5 -15.31 7.24 10.24
N VAL A 6 -13.99 7.22 10.05
CA VAL A 6 -13.17 6.01 10.28
C VAL A 6 -12.56 5.98 11.69
N GLN A 7 -12.53 4.81 12.30
CA GLN A 7 -11.90 4.52 13.59
C GLN A 7 -10.45 4.05 13.42
N SER A 8 -10.16 3.36 12.32
CA SER A 8 -8.82 2.85 12.03
C SER A 8 -8.41 3.05 10.57
N ILE A 9 -7.12 3.28 10.36
CA ILE A 9 -6.51 3.38 9.03
C ILE A 9 -5.24 2.56 8.95
N PHE A 10 -4.92 2.10 7.74
CA PHE A 10 -3.58 1.66 7.40
C PHE A 10 -3.04 2.60 6.32
N TYR A 11 -2.03 3.40 6.65
CA TYR A 11 -1.36 4.25 5.67
C TYR A 11 -0.21 3.48 5.02
N VAL A 12 -0.13 3.50 3.69
CA VAL A 12 0.97 2.93 2.91
C VAL A 12 1.59 4.02 2.05
N THR A 13 2.89 4.20 2.13
CA THR A 13 3.65 5.06 1.21
C THR A 13 4.39 4.19 0.20
N VAL A 14 4.29 4.55 -1.08
CA VAL A 14 5.02 3.93 -2.18
C VAL A 14 5.86 5.00 -2.87
N GLY A 15 7.18 4.91 -2.73
CA GLY A 15 8.14 5.88 -3.24
C GLY A 15 9.48 5.22 -3.49
N THR A 16 10.58 5.79 -3.00
CA THR A 16 11.91 5.16 -3.05
C THR A 16 11.89 3.77 -2.41
N GLY A 17 11.14 3.62 -1.32
CA GLY A 17 10.81 2.34 -0.69
C GLY A 17 9.31 2.20 -0.48
N ILE A 18 8.92 1.19 0.29
CA ILE A 18 7.53 0.97 0.72
C ILE A 18 7.49 0.84 2.23
N GLY A 19 6.73 1.73 2.85
CA GLY A 19 6.49 1.70 4.29
C GLY A 19 5.02 1.88 4.59
N GLY A 20 4.65 1.65 5.83
CA GLY A 20 3.29 1.89 6.25
C GLY A 20 3.12 1.70 7.75
N ALA A 21 1.97 2.16 8.23
CA ALA A 21 1.61 2.11 9.64
C ALA A 21 0.11 1.94 9.78
N TYR A 22 -0.27 1.10 10.74
CA TYR A 22 -1.64 1.02 11.23
C TYR A 22 -1.84 2.03 12.35
N ALA A 23 -2.96 2.73 12.33
CA ALA A 23 -3.34 3.64 13.39
C ALA A 23 -4.84 3.56 13.67
N ASP A 24 -5.22 3.68 14.94
CA ASP A 24 -6.60 3.84 15.35
C ASP A 24 -6.76 5.06 16.28
N ARG A 25 -8.01 5.47 16.52
CA ARG A 25 -8.31 6.64 17.36
C ARG A 25 -8.04 6.45 18.85
N THR A 26 -8.04 5.21 19.33
CA THR A 26 -7.95 4.89 20.74
C THR A 26 -6.50 4.81 21.19
N ASN A 27 -5.63 4.21 20.37
CA ASN A 27 -4.26 3.87 20.69
C ASN A 27 -3.24 4.64 19.84
N GLY A 28 -3.68 5.39 18.83
CA GLY A 28 -2.79 6.10 17.91
C GLY A 28 -2.08 5.13 16.96
N VAL A 29 -0.80 5.38 16.68
CA VAL A 29 0.01 4.54 15.79
C VAL A 29 0.43 3.26 16.50
N HIS A 30 0.13 2.11 15.90
CA HIS A 30 0.48 0.81 16.47
C HIS A 30 1.93 0.46 16.15
N HIS A 31 2.64 -0.05 17.16
CA HIS A 31 3.98 -0.61 17.01
C HIS A 31 4.22 -1.71 18.05
N GLY A 32 5.09 -2.65 17.71
CA GLY A 32 5.61 -3.64 18.66
C GLY A 32 6.92 -3.17 19.26
N SER A 33 7.91 -4.06 19.30
CA SER A 33 9.31 -3.71 19.60
C SER A 33 9.94 -2.79 18.55
N GLY A 34 9.31 -2.62 17.39
CA GLY A 34 9.71 -1.71 16.32
C GLY A 34 8.50 -1.33 15.44
N HIS A 35 8.76 -0.56 14.39
CA HIS A 35 7.74 -0.22 13.39
C HIS A 35 7.45 -1.38 12.43
N THR A 36 6.32 -1.30 11.74
CA THR A 36 5.89 -2.30 10.77
C THR A 36 6.68 -2.22 9.46
N GLU A 37 7.21 -3.35 9.01
CA GLU A 37 7.98 -3.50 7.75
C GLU A 37 7.14 -4.08 6.61
N ILE A 38 6.01 -3.42 6.32
CA ILE A 38 5.05 -3.87 5.30
C ILE A 38 5.65 -3.94 3.89
N GLY A 39 6.65 -3.11 3.57
CA GLY A 39 7.33 -3.16 2.27
C GLY A 39 8.10 -4.46 2.03
N HIS A 40 8.45 -5.19 3.08
CA HIS A 40 9.18 -6.45 2.98
C HIS A 40 8.28 -7.69 3.00
N VAL A 41 6.96 -7.53 2.99
CA VAL A 41 6.03 -8.66 2.83
C VAL A 41 6.29 -9.35 1.48
N PRO A 42 6.50 -10.68 1.48
CA PRO A 42 6.72 -11.45 0.26
C PRO A 42 5.43 -11.50 -0.58
N LEU A 43 5.59 -11.37 -1.90
CA LEU A 43 4.49 -11.41 -2.86
C LEU A 43 4.64 -12.59 -3.81
N THR A 44 3.53 -13.04 -4.38
CA THR A 44 3.54 -14.02 -5.46
C THR A 44 3.81 -13.32 -6.78
N ARG A 45 4.83 -13.77 -7.52
CA ARG A 45 5.16 -13.19 -8.84
C ARG A 45 3.97 -13.27 -9.80
N VAL A 46 3.75 -12.19 -10.54
CA VAL A 46 2.81 -12.18 -11.66
C VAL A 46 3.35 -13.15 -12.72
N PRO A 47 2.51 -14.02 -13.32
CA PRO A 47 2.96 -14.92 -14.38
C PRO A 47 3.66 -14.19 -15.52
N GLY A 48 4.86 -14.65 -15.89
CA GLY A 48 5.69 -14.00 -16.92
C GLY A 48 6.47 -12.78 -16.43
N ASP A 49 6.41 -12.45 -15.13
CA ASP A 49 7.20 -11.37 -14.53
C ASP A 49 8.54 -11.84 -13.98
N GLU A 50 9.58 -11.71 -14.81
CA GLU A 50 10.95 -12.10 -14.50
C GLU A 50 11.82 -10.90 -14.07
N ALA A 51 11.24 -9.71 -13.90
CA ALA A 51 12.00 -8.55 -13.45
C ALA A 51 12.63 -8.81 -12.06
N PRO A 52 13.94 -8.52 -11.88
CA PRO A 52 14.60 -8.75 -10.61
C PRO A 52 14.05 -7.82 -9.52
N SER A 53 14.04 -8.31 -8.29
CA SER A 53 13.77 -7.46 -7.14
C SER A 53 14.94 -6.49 -6.93
N VAL A 54 14.65 -5.22 -6.69
CA VAL A 54 15.67 -4.22 -6.31
C VAL A 54 15.99 -4.24 -4.82
N CYS A 55 15.25 -5.01 -4.03
CA CYS A 55 15.52 -5.15 -2.60
C CYS A 55 16.76 -6.03 -2.41
N PRO A 56 17.79 -5.56 -1.68
CA PRO A 56 19.02 -6.35 -1.48
C PRO A 56 18.83 -7.53 -0.51
N TYR A 57 17.67 -7.63 0.15
CA TYR A 57 17.38 -8.64 1.17
C TYR A 57 16.44 -9.74 0.69
N HIS A 58 15.57 -9.47 -0.29
CA HIS A 58 14.47 -10.37 -0.65
C HIS A 58 14.23 -10.40 -2.17
N ASP A 59 14.02 -11.61 -2.71
CA ASP A 59 13.85 -11.82 -4.15
C ASP A 59 12.50 -11.38 -4.72
N HIS A 60 11.50 -11.17 -3.84
CA HIS A 60 10.11 -10.91 -4.25
C HIS A 60 9.27 -10.20 -3.18
N CYS A 61 9.87 -9.27 -2.41
CA CYS A 61 9.08 -8.46 -1.48
C CYS A 61 8.39 -7.28 -2.20
N ALA A 62 7.36 -6.72 -1.57
CA ALA A 62 6.57 -5.63 -2.17
C ALA A 62 7.42 -4.45 -2.62
N GLU A 63 8.34 -3.96 -1.78
CA GLU A 63 9.27 -2.88 -2.09
C GLU A 63 10.15 -3.23 -3.29
N GLY A 64 10.73 -4.43 -3.27
CA GLY A 64 11.64 -4.89 -4.31
C GLY A 64 10.99 -5.00 -5.68
N LEU A 65 9.68 -5.22 -5.75
CA LEU A 65 8.94 -5.39 -7.00
C LEU A 65 8.17 -4.14 -7.44
N THR A 66 7.88 -3.18 -6.55
CA THR A 66 6.93 -2.08 -6.86
C THR A 66 7.37 -0.68 -6.48
N SER A 67 8.49 -0.53 -5.75
CA SER A 67 9.06 0.79 -5.44
C SER A 67 9.40 1.58 -6.71
N GLY A 68 9.62 2.89 -6.58
CA GLY A 68 10.09 3.74 -7.67
C GLY A 68 11.33 3.18 -8.37
N PRO A 69 12.39 2.76 -7.64
CA PRO A 69 13.53 2.08 -8.22
C PRO A 69 13.15 0.79 -8.96
N ALA A 70 12.28 -0.06 -8.40
CA ALA A 70 11.81 -1.28 -9.07
C ALA A 70 11.12 -0.96 -10.40
N ARG A 71 10.24 0.04 -10.40
CA ARG A 71 9.54 0.51 -11.60
C ARG A 71 10.51 1.05 -12.65
N ASN A 72 11.50 1.84 -12.25
CA ASN A 72 12.49 2.44 -13.16
C ASN A 72 13.49 1.41 -13.70
N SER A 73 13.74 0.32 -12.97
CA SER A 73 14.64 -0.75 -13.42
C SER A 73 14.01 -1.71 -14.43
N ARG A 74 12.68 -1.62 -14.64
CA ARG A 74 11.95 -2.51 -15.54
C ARG A 74 12.18 -2.10 -17.01
N PRO A 75 12.62 -3.04 -17.88
CA PRO A 75 12.74 -2.78 -19.31
C PRO A 75 11.40 -2.41 -19.94
N GLU A 76 11.41 -1.48 -20.92
CA GLU A 76 10.19 -1.06 -21.62
C GLU A 76 9.55 -2.18 -22.45
N ASP A 77 10.36 -3.12 -22.94
CA ASP A 77 9.95 -4.28 -23.73
C ASP A 77 9.62 -5.52 -22.88
N HIS A 78 9.60 -5.37 -21.55
CA HIS A 78 9.29 -6.47 -20.65
C HIS A 78 7.84 -6.97 -20.87
N PRO A 79 7.59 -8.30 -20.94
CA PRO A 79 6.27 -8.86 -21.27
C PRO A 79 5.12 -8.39 -20.38
N VAL A 80 5.43 -8.17 -19.10
CA VAL A 80 4.53 -7.54 -18.14
C VAL A 80 4.93 -6.07 -17.96
N ASP A 81 4.07 -5.14 -18.38
CA ASP A 81 4.34 -3.72 -18.27
C ASP A 81 4.40 -3.25 -16.82
N VAL A 82 5.08 -2.12 -16.60
CA VAL A 82 5.32 -1.57 -15.26
C VAL A 82 4.05 -1.26 -14.49
N THR A 83 2.99 -0.80 -15.16
CA THR A 83 1.73 -0.42 -14.50
C THR A 83 1.01 -1.68 -14.04
N THR A 84 0.86 -2.67 -14.93
CA THR A 84 0.22 -3.95 -14.61
C THR A 84 0.93 -4.67 -13.47
N ALA A 85 2.26 -4.78 -13.53
CA ALA A 85 3.05 -5.37 -12.43
C ALA A 85 2.84 -4.61 -11.12
N THR A 86 3.02 -3.29 -11.13
CA THR A 86 2.88 -2.44 -9.93
C THR A 86 1.51 -2.63 -9.28
N THR A 87 0.43 -2.58 -10.05
CA THR A 87 -0.93 -2.64 -9.49
C THR A 87 -1.31 -4.03 -9.02
N ALA A 88 -0.84 -5.08 -9.69
CA ALA A 88 -1.07 -6.47 -9.27
C ALA A 88 -0.39 -6.74 -7.92
N TYR A 89 0.87 -6.34 -7.78
CA TYR A 89 1.63 -6.51 -6.54
C TYR A 89 1.11 -5.64 -5.40
N LEU A 90 0.76 -4.38 -5.66
CA LEU A 90 0.11 -3.54 -4.65
C LEU A 90 -1.26 -4.10 -4.25
N GLY A 91 -1.99 -4.72 -5.17
CA GLY A 91 -3.24 -5.45 -4.89
C GLY A 91 -3.04 -6.64 -3.95
N GLN A 92 -1.95 -7.40 -4.10
CA GLN A 92 -1.59 -8.46 -3.16
C GLN A 92 -1.19 -7.91 -1.78
N LEU A 93 -0.46 -6.79 -1.75
CA LEU A 93 -0.07 -6.13 -0.50
C LEU A 93 -1.29 -5.61 0.28
N THR A 94 -2.22 -4.93 -0.39
CA THR A 94 -3.45 -4.42 0.22
C THR A 94 -4.38 -5.55 0.65
N ALA A 95 -4.43 -6.66 -0.09
CA ALA A 95 -5.13 -7.87 0.33
C ALA A 95 -4.53 -8.43 1.63
N SER A 96 -3.19 -8.50 1.70
CA SER A 96 -2.48 -8.95 2.92
C SER A 96 -2.76 -8.04 4.12
N ILE A 97 -2.75 -6.72 3.92
CA ILE A 97 -3.13 -5.74 4.96
C ILE A 97 -4.58 -5.95 5.40
N THR A 98 -5.48 -6.21 4.46
CA THR A 98 -6.90 -6.45 4.74
C THR A 98 -7.07 -7.68 5.63
N TYR A 99 -6.38 -8.77 5.34
CA TYR A 99 -6.43 -9.98 6.16
C TYR A 99 -5.78 -9.80 7.55
N ALA A 100 -4.66 -9.08 7.61
CA ALA A 100 -3.88 -8.98 8.84
C ALA A 100 -4.41 -7.91 9.83
N PHE A 101 -4.90 -6.78 9.31
CA PHE A 101 -5.26 -5.61 10.14
C PHE A 101 -6.73 -5.24 10.07
N ALA A 102 -7.44 -5.65 8.99
CA ALA A 102 -8.83 -5.29 8.73
C ALA A 102 -9.17 -3.81 9.08
N PRO A 103 -8.40 -2.81 8.60
CA PRO A 103 -8.67 -1.40 8.92
C PRO A 103 -10.04 -0.96 8.39
N ASP A 104 -10.53 0.20 8.80
CA ASP A 104 -11.70 0.79 8.11
C ASP A 104 -11.31 1.34 6.73
N ARG A 105 -10.04 1.76 6.58
CA ARG A 105 -9.51 2.32 5.34
C ARG A 105 -8.01 2.09 5.17
N ILE A 106 -7.61 1.70 3.97
CA ILE A 106 -6.22 1.73 3.51
C ILE A 106 -6.02 3.03 2.73
N VAL A 107 -4.98 3.80 3.08
CA VAL A 107 -4.64 5.06 2.41
C VAL A 107 -3.31 4.91 1.69
N LEU A 108 -3.33 5.03 0.37
CA LEU A 108 -2.14 4.92 -0.49
C LEU A 108 -1.58 6.31 -0.81
N GLY A 109 -0.30 6.52 -0.50
CA GLY A 109 0.44 7.76 -0.78
C GLY A 109 1.85 7.49 -1.33
N GLY A 110 2.67 8.54 -1.38
CA GLY A 110 4.05 8.47 -1.90
C GLY A 110 4.17 8.77 -3.39
N GLY A 111 5.41 8.89 -3.86
CA GLY A 111 5.79 9.35 -5.22
C GLY A 111 5.15 8.54 -6.36
N VAL A 112 4.96 7.25 -6.12
CA VAL A 112 4.39 6.30 -7.09
C VAL A 112 2.87 6.46 -7.21
N MET A 113 2.18 6.77 -6.11
CA MET A 113 0.71 6.83 -6.04
C MET A 113 0.11 8.18 -6.46
N GLY A 114 0.76 8.87 -7.40
CA GLY A 114 0.36 10.21 -7.85
C GLY A 114 -0.89 10.24 -8.72
N SER A 115 -1.12 9.22 -9.55
CA SER A 115 -2.25 9.15 -10.50
C SER A 115 -3.49 8.50 -9.84
N PRO A 116 -4.69 9.10 -9.95
CA PRO A 116 -5.95 8.46 -9.54
C PRO A 116 -6.19 7.11 -10.24
N GLU A 117 -5.88 7.01 -11.53
CA GLU A 117 -6.08 5.82 -12.35
C GLU A 117 -5.27 4.63 -11.81
N LEU A 118 -4.07 4.87 -11.27
CA LEU A 118 -3.26 3.84 -10.64
C LEU A 118 -3.93 3.27 -9.39
N VAL A 119 -4.52 4.14 -8.55
CA VAL A 119 -5.25 3.72 -7.34
C VAL A 119 -6.48 2.91 -7.72
N ASP A 120 -7.22 3.34 -8.75
CA ASP A 120 -8.38 2.61 -9.26
C ASP A 120 -8.00 1.20 -9.73
N ARG A 121 -6.86 1.05 -10.42
CA ARG A 121 -6.35 -0.26 -10.80
C ARG A 121 -5.94 -1.11 -9.60
N VAL A 122 -5.31 -0.52 -8.57
CA VAL A 122 -4.98 -1.24 -7.32
C VAL A 122 -6.25 -1.77 -6.66
N ARG A 123 -7.37 -1.03 -6.67
CA ARG A 123 -8.65 -1.52 -6.13
C ARG A 123 -9.12 -2.78 -6.84
N ILE A 124 -9.08 -2.78 -8.18
CA ILE A 124 -9.44 -3.94 -8.99
C ILE A 124 -8.56 -5.14 -8.62
N CYS A 125 -7.24 -4.98 -8.65
CA CYS A 125 -6.30 -6.05 -8.31
C CYS A 125 -6.42 -6.51 -6.86
N THR A 126 -6.80 -5.63 -5.93
CA THR A 126 -7.07 -6.01 -4.52
C THR A 126 -8.27 -6.96 -4.44
N ARG A 127 -9.36 -6.69 -5.17
CA ARG A 127 -10.53 -7.59 -5.18
C ARG A 127 -10.19 -8.96 -5.75
N GLU A 128 -9.41 -8.97 -6.82
CA GLU A 128 -8.93 -10.21 -7.45
C GLU A 128 -8.05 -11.00 -6.47
N ALA A 129 -7.09 -10.33 -5.82
CA ALA A 129 -6.21 -10.95 -4.82
C ALA A 129 -6.96 -11.48 -3.59
N LEU A 130 -8.06 -10.83 -3.21
CA LEU A 130 -8.94 -11.31 -2.14
C LEU A 130 -9.83 -12.48 -2.58
N ASN A 131 -9.90 -12.80 -3.88
CA ASN A 131 -10.71 -13.88 -4.44
C ASN A 131 -12.18 -13.86 -3.95
N ASN A 132 -12.77 -12.67 -3.84
CA ASN A 132 -14.09 -12.42 -3.24
C ASN A 132 -14.26 -12.92 -1.79
N TYR A 133 -13.18 -13.27 -1.10
CA TYR A 133 -13.15 -13.66 0.30
C TYR A 133 -12.68 -12.49 1.17
N SER A 134 -13.65 -11.80 1.78
CA SER A 134 -13.41 -10.81 2.81
C SER A 134 -14.58 -10.79 3.79
N THR A 135 -14.28 -10.87 5.09
CA THR A 135 -15.25 -10.63 6.17
C THR A 135 -15.57 -9.14 6.34
N ASN A 136 -14.75 -8.26 5.76
CA ASN A 136 -14.98 -6.83 5.74
C ASN A 136 -15.93 -6.46 4.59
N GLY A 137 -17.18 -6.13 4.92
CA GLY A 137 -18.24 -5.76 3.96
C GLY A 137 -17.92 -4.53 3.11
N SER A 138 -17.03 -3.65 3.57
CA SER A 138 -16.58 -2.47 2.81
C SER A 138 -15.75 -2.85 1.58
N VAL A 139 -15.00 -3.96 1.64
CA VAL A 139 -14.23 -4.48 0.49
C VAL A 139 -15.16 -4.94 -0.63
N THR A 140 -16.24 -5.64 -0.27
CA THR A 140 -17.16 -6.22 -1.24
C THR A 140 -18.13 -5.19 -1.81
N SER A 141 -18.59 -4.22 -1.00
CA SER A 141 -19.63 -3.26 -1.37
C SER A 141 -19.15 -1.84 -1.71
N ALA A 142 -17.96 -1.42 -1.25
CA ALA A 142 -17.52 -0.02 -1.34
C ALA A 142 -15.99 0.14 -1.38
N ILE A 143 -15.31 -0.56 -2.29
CA ILE A 143 -13.84 -0.59 -2.30
C ILE A 143 -13.20 0.79 -2.53
N ASP A 144 -13.88 1.72 -3.20
CA ASP A 144 -13.40 3.08 -3.40
C ASP A 144 -13.30 3.89 -2.10
N LEU A 145 -14.14 3.55 -1.12
CA LEU A 145 -14.08 4.13 0.23
C LEU A 145 -13.07 3.40 1.11
N TYR A 146 -12.83 2.12 0.83
CA TYR A 146 -11.89 1.29 1.57
C TYR A 146 -10.43 1.56 1.19
N ILE A 147 -10.11 1.71 -0.09
CA ILE A 147 -8.77 2.08 -0.56
C ILE A 147 -8.82 3.49 -1.14
N ALA A 148 -8.23 4.44 -0.42
CA ALA A 148 -8.24 5.86 -0.79
C ALA A 148 -6.85 6.36 -1.13
N ARG A 149 -6.76 7.36 -2.02
CA ARG A 149 -5.52 8.12 -2.23
C ARG A 149 -5.29 9.10 -1.08
N ALA A 150 -4.02 9.28 -0.69
CA ALA A 150 -3.63 10.30 0.26
C ALA A 150 -4.00 11.71 -0.26
N ALA A 151 -4.84 12.43 0.49
CA ALA A 151 -5.33 13.75 0.09
C ALA A 151 -4.25 14.84 0.14
N LEU A 152 -3.20 14.63 0.96
CA LEU A 152 -2.08 15.57 1.13
C LEU A 152 -0.92 15.28 0.16
N GLY A 153 -1.12 14.39 -0.81
CA GLY A 153 -0.07 14.00 -1.76
C GLY A 153 1.21 13.53 -1.05
N GLN A 154 2.36 14.05 -1.49
CA GLN A 154 3.67 13.73 -0.90
C GLN A 154 3.86 14.28 0.52
N GLY A 155 3.05 15.25 0.94
CA GLY A 155 3.16 15.88 2.27
C GLY A 155 2.56 15.07 3.40
N ALA A 156 1.79 14.01 3.11
CA ALA A 156 1.03 13.26 4.12
C ALA A 156 1.91 12.72 5.27
N GLY A 157 3.10 12.19 4.95
CA GLY A 157 4.04 11.69 5.95
C GLY A 157 4.62 12.79 6.84
N LEU A 158 5.06 13.90 6.24
CA LEU A 158 5.61 15.05 6.98
C LEU A 158 4.55 15.72 7.86
N THR A 159 3.34 15.91 7.34
CA THR A 159 2.22 16.44 8.12
C THR A 159 1.85 15.50 9.27
N GLY A 160 1.80 14.19 9.03
CA GLY A 160 1.55 13.20 10.07
C GLY A 160 2.59 13.23 11.18
N ALA A 161 3.88 13.28 10.82
CA ALA A 161 4.97 13.39 11.78
C ALA A 161 4.91 14.70 12.59
N GLY A 162 4.59 15.83 11.94
CA GLY A 162 4.41 17.11 12.63
C GLY A 162 3.23 17.11 13.60
N LEU A 163 2.09 16.54 13.20
CA LEU A 163 0.92 16.38 14.08
C LEU A 163 1.22 15.46 15.27
N LEU A 164 1.95 14.36 15.05
CA LEU A 164 2.36 13.46 16.12
C LEU A 164 3.26 14.19 17.13
N ALA A 165 4.28 14.92 16.64
CA ALA A 165 5.17 15.70 17.51
C ALA A 165 4.40 16.75 18.34
N LEU A 166 3.41 17.43 17.75
CA LEU A 166 2.55 18.39 18.46
C LEU A 166 1.65 17.73 19.51
N SER A 167 1.22 16.48 19.30
CA SER A 167 0.36 15.76 20.25
C SER A 167 1.10 15.26 21.51
N MET A 168 2.44 15.29 21.48
CA MET A 168 3.31 14.86 22.57
C MET A 168 3.77 16.02 23.47
N ALA A 169 3.37 17.26 23.16
CA ALA A 169 3.69 18.48 23.91
C ALA A 169 2.54 18.88 24.84
#